data_AF-A0A7S0G943-F1
#
_entry.id   AF-A0A7S0G943-F1
#
_cell.length_a   1.000
_cell.length_b   1.000
_cell.length_c   1.000
_cell.angle_alpha   90.00
_cell.angle_beta   90.00
_cell.angle_gamma   90.00
#
_symmetry.space_group_name_H-M   'P 1'
#
loop_
_entity.id
_entity.type
_entity.pdbx_description
1 polymer ?
#
loop_
_entity_poly.entity_id
_entity_poly.type
_entity_poly.pdbx_seq_one_letter_code
_entity_poly.pdbx_strand_id
1 'polypeptide(L)'
;MTKVGSSNMLLTSKHKHTSATERRNQTKILGFSDFGYKEIAVRWYTELSQLGYTEHVIVALDDETVEYLKAKNNALGGIRYDRLHQNSSSLVAICESDRRYQAMSVGRQDQRIRRRMFGSRWHYVLAQLEAGFHVLLTDVDNVFNFHKPLSEMEESTYDVYHAYAGTIDTFPRNLYKLMGFTVCGGMSWLR
;
A
#
# COMPACT_ATOMS: atom_id res chain seq x y z
N MET A 1 -45.41 26.59 -35.04
CA MET A 1 -44.15 25.83 -35.27
C MET A 1 -43.11 26.40 -34.33
N THR A 2 -42.90 25.75 -33.17
CA THR A 2 -42.00 26.28 -32.13
C THR A 2 -41.22 25.11 -31.55
N LYS A 3 -39.89 25.19 -31.67
CA LYS A 3 -38.91 24.13 -31.38
C LYS A 3 -38.87 23.76 -29.90
N VAL A 4 -38.89 22.46 -29.63
CA VAL A 4 -38.52 21.86 -28.35
C VAL A 4 -36.99 21.76 -28.31
N GLY A 5 -36.36 22.49 -27.40
CA GLY A 5 -34.91 22.44 -27.15
C GLY A 5 -34.61 21.52 -25.97
N SER A 6 -34.12 20.32 -26.25
CA SER A 6 -33.57 19.39 -25.26
C SER A 6 -32.26 19.94 -24.71
N SER A 7 -32.19 20.20 -23.40
CA SER A 7 -30.92 20.48 -22.70
C SER A 7 -30.37 19.19 -22.10
N ASN A 8 -29.34 18.64 -22.75
CA ASN A 8 -28.46 17.62 -22.18
C ASN A 8 -27.57 18.25 -21.12
N MET A 9 -27.77 17.86 -19.86
CA MET A 9 -26.91 18.24 -18.74
C MET A 9 -25.73 17.25 -18.67
N LEU A 10 -24.64 17.58 -19.36
CA LEU A 10 -23.36 16.88 -19.26
C LEU A 10 -22.67 17.21 -17.93
N LEU A 11 -22.77 16.30 -16.96
CA LEU A 11 -21.93 16.24 -15.77
C LEU A 11 -20.50 15.93 -16.20
N THR A 12 -19.69 16.96 -16.42
CA THR A 12 -18.24 16.82 -16.57
C THR A 12 -17.59 16.96 -15.20
N SER A 13 -17.24 15.82 -14.61
CA SER A 13 -16.36 15.73 -13.44
C SER A 13 -14.98 16.28 -13.82
N LYS A 14 -14.73 17.55 -13.52
CA LYS A 14 -13.40 18.15 -13.63
C LYS A 14 -12.55 17.61 -12.48
N HIS A 15 -11.64 16.70 -12.80
CA HIS A 15 -10.54 16.34 -11.90
C HIS A 15 -9.75 17.62 -11.58
N LYS A 16 -9.90 18.10 -10.35
CA LYS A 16 -9.18 19.25 -9.83
C LYS A 16 -7.72 18.80 -9.65
N HIS A 17 -6.82 19.28 -10.50
CA HIS A 17 -5.39 19.10 -10.28
C HIS A 17 -4.98 19.90 -9.04
N THR A 18 -4.81 19.21 -7.91
CA THR A 18 -4.25 19.77 -6.68
C THR A 18 -2.80 20.17 -6.90
N SER A 19 -2.44 21.35 -6.39
CA SER A 19 -1.10 21.91 -6.48
C SER A 19 -0.08 21.05 -5.71
N ALA A 20 1.20 21.12 -6.07
CA ALA A 20 2.26 20.36 -5.40
C ALA A 20 2.36 20.67 -3.89
N THR A 21 1.92 21.85 -3.47
CA THR A 21 1.86 22.28 -2.07
C THR A 21 0.65 21.71 -1.33
N GLU A 22 -0.48 21.49 -1.99
CA GLU A 22 -1.66 20.81 -1.40
C GLU A 22 -1.43 19.31 -1.22
N ARG A 23 -0.56 18.69 -2.03
CA ARG A 23 -0.17 17.27 -1.83
C ARG A 23 0.65 17.06 -0.55
N ARG A 24 1.28 18.11 -0.01
CA ARG A 24 2.27 18.04 1.09
C ARG A 24 1.70 17.84 2.50
N ASN A 25 0.43 17.47 2.63
CA ASN A 25 -0.18 17.04 3.90
C ASN A 25 -1.21 15.93 3.66
N GLN A 26 -1.14 15.25 2.50
CA GLN A 26 -2.08 14.17 2.19
C GLN A 26 -1.51 12.83 2.66
N THR A 27 -2.39 11.97 3.17
CA THR A 27 -2.05 10.60 3.51
C THR A 27 -1.90 9.76 2.25
N LYS A 28 -0.74 9.13 2.11
CA LYS A 28 -0.45 8.14 1.09
C LYS A 28 -0.62 6.74 1.65
N ILE A 29 -1.51 5.95 1.04
CA ILE A 29 -1.73 4.54 1.38
C ILE A 29 -0.69 3.68 0.64
N LEU A 30 0.12 2.95 1.38
CA LEU A 30 1.18 2.11 0.82
C LEU A 30 0.85 0.64 1.04
N GLY A 31 0.94 -0.16 -0.02
CA GLY A 31 0.89 -1.61 0.04
C GLY A 31 2.11 -2.23 -0.63
N PHE A 32 2.89 -3.04 0.10
CA PHE A 32 4.04 -3.75 -0.47
C PHE A 32 3.61 -5.09 -1.06
N SER A 33 4.07 -5.42 -2.27
CA SER A 33 3.75 -6.70 -2.92
C SER A 33 4.97 -7.34 -3.56
N ASP A 34 5.07 -8.66 -3.45
CA ASP A 34 5.93 -9.51 -4.26
C ASP A 34 5.13 -10.16 -5.40
N PHE A 35 5.80 -11.02 -6.16
CA PHE A 35 5.20 -11.69 -7.31
C PHE A 35 4.08 -12.66 -6.91
N GLY A 36 4.14 -13.23 -5.70
CA GLY A 36 3.11 -14.13 -5.18
C GLY A 36 1.77 -13.41 -4.95
N TYR A 37 1.84 -12.15 -4.50
CA TYR A 37 0.67 -11.33 -4.17
C TYR A 37 0.24 -10.35 -5.26
N LYS A 38 0.92 -10.31 -6.42
CA LYS A 38 0.70 -9.32 -7.48
C LYS A 38 -0.76 -9.15 -7.94
N GLU A 39 -1.52 -10.23 -8.04
CA GLU A 39 -2.93 -10.19 -8.46
C GLU A 39 -3.82 -9.57 -7.37
N ILE A 40 -3.56 -9.95 -6.12
CA ILE A 40 -4.23 -9.42 -4.95
C ILE A 40 -3.92 -7.92 -4.83
N ALA A 41 -2.67 -7.51 -5.04
CA ALA A 41 -2.25 -6.12 -4.99
C ALA A 41 -2.95 -5.25 -6.06
N VAL A 42 -3.10 -5.73 -7.29
CA VAL A 42 -3.87 -5.03 -8.32
C VAL A 42 -5.33 -4.89 -7.92
N ARG A 43 -5.94 -5.96 -7.40
CA ARG A 43 -7.33 -5.91 -6.93
C ARG A 43 -7.47 -4.90 -5.79
N TRP A 44 -6.61 -4.97 -4.78
CA TRP A 44 -6.55 -4.01 -3.67
C TRP A 44 -6.48 -2.56 -4.15
N TYR A 45 -5.61 -2.27 -5.12
CA TYR A 45 -5.51 -0.94 -5.71
C TYR A 45 -6.81 -0.51 -6.40
N THR A 46 -7.42 -1.41 -7.17
CA THR A 46 -8.69 -1.15 -7.86
C THR A 46 -9.82 -0.87 -6.86
N GLU A 47 -9.97 -1.68 -5.82
CA GLU A 47 -11.01 -1.50 -4.79
C GLU A 47 -10.81 -0.16 -4.06
N LEU A 48 -9.58 0.19 -3.68
CA LEU A 48 -9.30 1.51 -3.08
C LEU A 48 -9.67 2.67 -4.02
N SER A 49 -9.37 2.52 -5.30
CA SER A 49 -9.73 3.53 -6.31
C SER A 49 -11.24 3.67 -6.45
N GLN A 50 -11.98 2.56 -6.44
CA GLN A 50 -13.44 2.53 -6.52
C GLN A 50 -14.10 3.11 -5.26
N LEU A 51 -13.49 2.92 -4.10
CA LEU A 51 -13.93 3.58 -2.86
C LEU A 51 -13.66 5.09 -2.86
N GLY A 52 -12.87 5.60 -3.80
CA GLY A 52 -12.60 7.03 -3.95
C GLY A 52 -11.27 7.49 -3.35
N TYR A 53 -10.41 6.58 -2.91
CA TYR A 53 -9.04 6.95 -2.52
C TYR A 53 -8.24 7.36 -3.76
N THR A 54 -7.50 8.46 -3.63
CA THR A 54 -6.76 9.07 -4.73
C THR A 54 -5.25 9.10 -4.51
N GLU A 55 -4.75 8.71 -3.34
CA GLU A 55 -3.33 8.69 -2.99
C GLU A 55 -2.93 7.35 -2.35
N HIS A 56 -2.77 6.34 -3.20
CA HIS A 56 -2.38 4.98 -2.86
C HIS A 56 -1.46 4.40 -3.93
N VAL A 57 -0.51 3.56 -3.52
CA VAL A 57 0.58 3.03 -4.36
C VAL A 57 0.88 1.59 -3.98
N ILE A 58 1.08 0.74 -5.00
CA ILE A 58 1.68 -0.59 -4.81
C ILE A 58 3.20 -0.46 -4.89
N VAL A 59 3.92 -0.88 -3.86
CA VAL A 59 5.38 -0.88 -3.86
C VAL A 59 5.88 -2.31 -4.14
N ALA A 60 6.43 -2.50 -5.34
CA ALA A 60 6.93 -3.79 -5.81
C ALA A 60 8.26 -4.15 -5.13
N LEU A 61 8.32 -5.36 -4.57
CA LEU A 61 9.48 -5.89 -3.86
C LEU A 61 10.53 -6.54 -4.79
N ASP A 62 10.12 -6.93 -5.98
CA ASP A 62 10.92 -7.61 -6.99
C ASP A 62 10.61 -7.11 -8.41
N ASP A 63 11.51 -7.37 -9.34
CA ASP A 63 11.40 -6.91 -10.73
C ASP A 63 10.26 -7.60 -11.50
N GLU A 64 9.94 -8.85 -11.17
CA GLU A 64 8.84 -9.58 -11.80
C GLU A 64 7.50 -8.91 -11.50
N THR A 65 7.31 -8.42 -10.27
CA THR A 65 6.16 -7.63 -9.86
C THR A 65 6.11 -6.29 -10.57
N VAL A 66 7.26 -5.63 -10.76
CA VAL A 66 7.34 -4.37 -11.52
C VAL A 66 6.88 -4.59 -12.96
N GLU A 67 7.40 -5.60 -13.66
CA GLU A 67 7.01 -5.88 -15.04
C GLU A 67 5.53 -6.28 -15.15
N TYR A 68 5.03 -7.03 -14.19
CA TYR A 68 3.60 -7.35 -14.11
C TYR A 68 2.73 -6.10 -13.93
N LEU A 69 3.05 -5.22 -12.98
CA LEU A 69 2.30 -4.00 -12.71
C LEU A 69 2.38 -3.03 -13.89
N LYS A 70 3.52 -2.95 -14.57
CA LYS A 70 3.70 -2.20 -15.82
C LYS A 70 2.77 -2.70 -16.92
N ALA A 71 2.73 -4.02 -17.15
CA ALA A 71 1.84 -4.63 -18.13
C ALA A 71 0.36 -4.36 -17.79
N LYS A 72 -0.02 -4.47 -16.51
CA LYS A 72 -1.39 -4.16 -16.04
C LYS A 72 -1.73 -2.69 -16.18
N ASN A 73 -0.81 -1.78 -15.85
CA ASN A 73 -1.03 -0.35 -16.03
C ASN A 73 -1.19 0.03 -17.51
N ASN A 74 -0.45 -0.62 -18.42
CA ASN A 74 -0.63 -0.40 -19.86
C ASN A 74 -1.99 -0.89 -20.37
N ALA A 75 -2.54 -1.96 -19.78
CA ALA A 75 -3.82 -2.53 -20.18
C ALA A 75 -5.03 -1.81 -19.58
N LEU A 76 -4.95 -1.40 -18.31
CA LEU A 76 -6.07 -0.85 -17.54
C LEU A 76 -5.99 0.66 -17.34
N GLY A 77 -4.79 1.23 -17.39
CA GLY A 77 -4.51 2.61 -17.00
C GLY A 77 -4.63 2.86 -15.49
N GLY A 78 -3.97 3.89 -15.01
CA GLY A 78 -4.21 4.46 -13.68
C GLY A 78 -3.69 3.68 -12.47
N ILE A 79 -2.95 2.57 -12.66
CA ILE A 79 -2.28 1.86 -11.56
C ILE A 79 -0.96 2.56 -11.25
N ARG A 80 -0.87 3.16 -10.06
CA ARG A 80 0.38 3.69 -9.53
C ARG A 80 1.13 2.60 -8.77
N TYR A 81 2.37 2.43 -9.17
CA TYR A 81 3.29 1.55 -8.49
C TYR A 81 4.67 2.18 -8.44
N ASP A 82 5.43 1.81 -7.41
CA ASP A 82 6.82 2.18 -7.22
C ASP A 82 7.67 0.92 -7.03
N ARG A 83 8.97 1.04 -7.30
CA ARG A 83 9.94 -0.03 -7.05
C ARG A 83 10.60 0.20 -5.69
N LEU A 84 10.68 -0.83 -4.85
CA LEU A 84 11.34 -0.73 -3.55
C LEU A 84 12.83 -0.39 -3.69
N HIS A 85 13.51 -0.95 -4.71
CA HIS A 85 14.92 -0.77 -4.98
C HIS A 85 15.16 -0.16 -6.35
N GLN A 86 15.52 1.12 -6.42
CA GLN A 86 15.74 1.81 -7.70
C GLN A 86 16.88 1.18 -8.54
N ASN A 87 17.92 0.66 -7.88
CA ASN A 87 19.03 -0.03 -8.52
C ASN A 87 18.70 -1.53 -8.61
N SER A 88 18.04 -1.93 -9.71
CA SER A 88 17.69 -3.25 -10.30
C SER A 88 18.23 -4.60 -9.77
N SER A 89 18.96 -4.67 -8.67
CA SER A 89 19.37 -5.90 -8.02
C SER A 89 18.32 -6.30 -6.99
N SER A 90 17.77 -7.50 -7.13
CA SER A 90 16.88 -8.07 -6.12
C SER A 90 17.58 -8.10 -4.75
N LEU A 91 16.82 -8.04 -3.66
CA LEU A 91 17.36 -8.16 -2.30
C LEU A 91 18.21 -9.41 -2.11
N VAL A 92 17.83 -10.50 -2.79
CA VAL A 92 18.55 -11.76 -2.81
C VAL A 92 19.92 -11.57 -3.46
N ALA A 93 19.99 -10.95 -4.64
CA ALA A 93 21.26 -10.67 -5.32
C ALA A 93 22.20 -9.77 -4.47
N ILE A 94 21.65 -8.77 -3.78
CA ILE A 94 22.42 -7.91 -2.86
C ILE A 94 22.93 -8.72 -1.64
N CYS A 95 22.22 -9.77 -1.22
CA CYS A 95 22.69 -10.67 -0.17
C CYS A 95 23.75 -11.65 -0.67
N GLU A 96 23.52 -12.27 -1.83
CA GLU A 96 24.38 -13.30 -2.42
C GLU A 96 25.76 -12.78 -2.81
N SER A 97 25.89 -11.48 -3.10
CA SER A 97 27.18 -10.82 -3.33
C SER A 97 28.07 -10.71 -2.07
N ASP A 98 27.52 -10.88 -0.86
CA ASP A 98 28.32 -10.88 0.38
C ASP A 98 28.86 -12.30 0.66
N ARG A 99 30.20 -12.48 0.58
CA ARG A 99 30.86 -13.77 0.91
C ARG A 99 30.47 -14.30 2.30
N ARG A 100 30.18 -13.43 3.26
CA ARG A 100 29.72 -13.85 4.60
C ARG A 100 28.33 -14.44 4.57
N TYR A 101 27.46 -14.00 3.66
CA TYR A 101 26.12 -14.58 3.48
C TYR A 101 26.22 -16.01 2.95
N GLN A 102 27.10 -16.25 1.98
CA GLN A 102 27.29 -17.58 1.39
C GLN A 102 27.80 -18.61 2.41
N ALA A 103 28.57 -18.18 3.42
CA ALA A 103 29.06 -19.04 4.50
C ALA A 103 28.05 -19.32 5.63
N MET A 104 26.85 -18.72 5.59
CA MET A 104 25.81 -18.92 6.60
C MET A 104 24.95 -20.16 6.29
N SER A 105 24.38 -20.78 7.33
CA SER A 105 23.29 -21.75 7.18
C SER A 105 22.07 -21.11 6.50
N VAL A 106 21.29 -21.87 5.74
CA VAL A 106 20.07 -21.42 5.04
C VAL A 106 19.13 -20.61 5.95
N GLY A 107 18.83 -21.08 7.17
CA GLY A 107 17.94 -20.33 8.08
C GLY A 107 18.48 -18.95 8.49
N ARG A 108 19.80 -18.77 8.56
CA ARG A 108 20.43 -17.45 8.83
C ARG A 108 20.43 -16.57 7.58
N GLN A 109 20.59 -17.17 6.41
CA GLN A 109 20.45 -16.48 5.13
C GLN A 109 19.03 -15.90 5.00
N ASP A 110 18.00 -16.69 5.23
CA ASP A 110 16.60 -16.26 5.20
C ASP A 110 16.33 -15.13 6.19
N GLN A 111 16.83 -15.25 7.42
CA GLN A 111 16.68 -14.19 8.43
C GLN A 111 17.33 -12.88 7.96
N ARG A 112 18.49 -12.95 7.29
CA ARG A 112 19.19 -11.78 6.80
C ARG A 112 18.45 -11.12 5.63
N ILE A 113 17.91 -11.91 4.70
CA ILE A 113 17.05 -11.40 3.62
C ILE A 113 15.84 -10.70 4.21
N ARG A 114 15.11 -11.36 5.14
CA ARG A 114 13.92 -10.77 5.79
C ARG A 114 14.24 -9.45 6.47
N ARG A 115 15.34 -9.37 7.24
CA ARG A 115 15.77 -8.13 7.91
C ARG A 115 16.07 -7.02 6.91
N ARG A 116 16.74 -7.33 5.79
CA ARG A 116 16.99 -6.33 4.74
C ARG A 116 15.71 -5.90 4.04
N MET A 117 14.79 -6.83 3.78
CA MET A 117 13.48 -6.53 3.23
C MET A 117 12.72 -5.55 4.14
N PHE A 118 12.60 -5.86 5.43
CA PHE A 118 11.95 -4.95 6.39
C PHE A 118 12.65 -3.61 6.48
N GLY A 119 13.99 -3.60 6.57
CA GLY A 119 14.75 -2.36 6.57
C GLY A 119 14.51 -1.51 5.32
N SER A 120 14.37 -2.14 4.16
CA SER A 120 14.12 -1.44 2.89
C SER A 120 12.72 -0.85 2.83
N ARG A 121 11.71 -1.58 3.33
CA ARG A 121 10.34 -1.05 3.50
C ARG A 121 10.35 0.20 4.39
N TRP A 122 11.09 0.17 5.50
CA TRP A 122 11.22 1.33 6.40
C TRP A 122 11.92 2.52 5.74
N HIS A 123 12.99 2.31 4.98
CA HIS A 123 13.64 3.40 4.24
C HIS A 123 12.69 4.02 3.21
N TYR A 124 11.88 3.20 2.55
CA TYR A 124 10.88 3.70 1.62
C TYR A 124 9.84 4.57 2.33
N VAL A 125 9.30 4.10 3.46
CA VAL A 125 8.34 4.86 4.28
C VAL A 125 8.96 6.18 4.75
N LEU A 126 10.20 6.15 5.26
CA LEU A 126 10.91 7.35 5.69
C LEU A 126 11.05 8.37 4.55
N ALA A 127 11.42 7.92 3.34
CA ALA A 127 11.51 8.81 2.19
C ALA A 127 10.16 9.46 1.82
N GLN A 128 9.03 8.78 2.05
CA GLN A 128 7.71 9.39 1.86
C GLN A 128 7.41 10.43 2.95
N LEU A 129 7.76 10.15 4.20
CA LEU A 129 7.60 11.09 5.32
C LEU A 129 8.46 12.35 5.10
N GLU A 130 9.73 12.19 4.70
CA GLU A 130 10.64 13.28 4.37
C GLU A 130 10.16 14.12 3.17
N ALA A 131 9.40 13.51 2.25
CA ALA A 131 8.75 14.21 1.15
C ALA A 131 7.47 14.99 1.56
N GLY A 132 7.07 14.90 2.84
CA GLY A 132 5.91 15.59 3.40
C GLY A 132 4.59 14.84 3.27
N PHE A 133 4.61 13.51 3.07
CA PHE A 133 3.39 12.71 3.12
C PHE A 133 3.14 12.18 4.54
N HIS A 134 1.88 12.08 4.95
CA HIS A 134 1.50 11.10 5.96
C HIS A 134 1.46 9.71 5.31
N VAL A 135 1.73 8.64 6.07
CA VAL A 135 1.76 7.28 5.51
C VAL A 135 0.76 6.40 6.24
N LEU A 136 -0.18 5.82 5.49
CA LEU A 136 -0.98 4.68 5.94
C LEU A 136 -0.39 3.41 5.32
N LEU A 137 0.35 2.65 6.12
CA LEU A 137 0.90 1.37 5.70
C LEU A 137 -0.14 0.25 5.90
N THR A 138 -0.43 -0.52 4.86
CA THR A 138 -1.35 -1.66 4.90
C THR A 138 -0.77 -2.84 4.14
N ASP A 139 -1.13 -4.06 4.55
CA ASP A 139 -0.93 -5.22 3.71
C ASP A 139 -1.87 -5.13 2.49
N VAL A 140 -1.44 -5.71 1.37
CA VAL A 140 -2.21 -5.68 0.11
C VAL A 140 -3.38 -6.65 0.10
N ASP A 141 -3.45 -7.57 1.07
CA ASP A 141 -4.58 -8.47 1.28
C ASP A 141 -5.60 -7.93 2.30
N ASN A 142 -5.37 -6.74 2.86
CA ASN A 142 -6.38 -6.06 3.67
C ASN A 142 -7.56 -5.59 2.82
N VAL A 143 -8.76 -5.89 3.29
CA VAL A 143 -10.02 -5.54 2.61
C VAL A 143 -10.60 -4.26 3.20
N PHE A 144 -10.80 -3.25 2.35
CA PHE A 144 -11.49 -2.02 2.69
C PHE A 144 -12.94 -2.14 2.21
N ASN A 145 -13.90 -2.11 3.14
CA ASN A 145 -15.31 -2.29 2.81
C ASN A 145 -16.04 -0.97 2.49
N PHE A 146 -15.53 0.14 3.03
CA PHE A 146 -16.14 1.46 2.86
C PHE A 146 -15.06 2.53 2.88
N HIS A 147 -15.34 3.64 2.21
CA HIS A 147 -14.49 4.81 2.23
C HIS A 147 -14.50 5.46 3.61
N LYS A 148 -13.33 5.77 4.14
CA LYS A 148 -13.13 6.58 5.32
C LYS A 148 -12.20 7.74 4.95
N PRO A 149 -12.64 9.00 5.06
CA PRO A 149 -11.76 10.15 4.88
C PRO A 149 -10.54 10.03 5.80
N LEU A 150 -9.34 10.27 5.26
CA LEU A 150 -8.09 10.20 6.01
C LEU A 150 -7.74 11.53 6.71
N SER A 151 -8.56 12.57 6.53
CA SER A 151 -8.36 13.89 7.15
C SER A 151 -8.30 13.82 8.68
N GLU A 152 -9.01 12.88 9.30
CA GLU A 152 -8.94 12.65 10.74
C GLU A 152 -7.54 12.21 11.21
N MET A 153 -6.80 11.47 10.38
CA MET A 153 -5.41 11.11 10.67
C MET A 153 -4.47 12.29 10.43
N GLU A 154 -4.69 13.05 9.37
CA GLU A 154 -3.88 14.21 8.96
C GLU A 154 -3.97 15.36 9.96
N GLU A 155 -5.15 15.61 10.50
CA GLU A 155 -5.45 16.69 11.46
C GLU A 155 -5.20 16.27 12.92
N SER A 156 -4.74 15.04 13.14
CA SER A 156 -4.50 14.54 14.48
C SER A 156 -3.31 15.21 15.17
N THR A 157 -3.36 15.17 16.50
CA THR A 157 -2.23 15.54 17.38
C THR A 157 -1.21 14.42 17.57
N TYR A 158 -1.46 13.23 17.02
CA TYR A 158 -0.60 12.05 17.15
C TYR A 158 0.34 11.90 15.96
N ASP A 159 1.63 11.67 16.23
CA ASP A 159 2.63 11.46 15.18
C ASP A 159 2.57 10.06 14.55
N VAL A 160 2.16 9.06 15.32
CA VAL A 160 2.18 7.65 14.90
C VAL A 160 0.95 6.91 15.39
N TYR A 161 0.30 6.21 14.47
CA TYR A 161 -0.73 5.21 14.75
C TYR A 161 -0.20 3.83 14.45
N HIS A 162 -0.44 2.88 15.35
CA HIS A 162 -0.05 1.49 15.14
C HIS A 162 -1.25 0.58 15.45
N ALA A 163 -1.77 -0.07 14.40
CA ALA A 163 -2.80 -1.09 14.55
C ALA A 163 -2.16 -2.44 14.87
N TYR A 164 -2.29 -2.90 16.12
CA TYR A 164 -1.83 -4.23 16.51
C TYR A 164 -2.77 -5.31 15.97
N ALA A 165 -2.20 -6.36 15.36
CA ALA A 165 -2.82 -7.68 15.39
C ALA A 165 -2.54 -8.28 16.78
N GLY A 166 -3.58 -8.62 17.53
CA GLY A 166 -3.44 -9.28 18.83
C GLY A 166 -2.55 -10.53 18.74
N THR A 167 -1.75 -10.77 19.77
CA THR A 167 -1.00 -12.01 19.91
C THR A 167 -1.94 -13.21 20.06
N ILE A 168 -1.36 -14.42 20.08
CA ILE A 168 -2.02 -15.71 20.27
C ILE A 168 -3.18 -15.67 21.29
N ASP A 169 -3.13 -14.84 22.34
CA ASP A 169 -4.16 -14.77 23.39
C ASP A 169 -5.20 -13.64 23.26
N THR A 170 -5.08 -12.75 22.27
CA THR A 170 -5.91 -11.52 22.16
C THR A 170 -6.76 -11.41 20.90
N PHE A 171 -6.62 -12.35 19.97
CA PHE A 171 -7.45 -12.40 18.76
C PHE A 171 -8.72 -13.24 19.01
N PRO A 172 -9.94 -12.86 18.57
CA PRO A 172 -11.15 -13.64 18.88
C PRO A 172 -11.15 -15.01 18.18
N ARG A 173 -10.46 -15.99 18.78
CA ARG A 173 -10.32 -17.38 18.31
C ARG A 173 -11.66 -18.05 18.09
N ASN A 174 -12.66 -17.68 18.90
CA ASN A 174 -14.01 -18.23 18.82
C ASN A 174 -14.69 -17.86 17.49
N LEU A 175 -14.47 -16.63 17.02
CA LEU A 175 -14.99 -16.17 15.73
C LEU A 175 -14.22 -16.80 14.56
N TYR A 176 -12.88 -16.88 14.64
CA TYR A 176 -12.09 -17.57 13.61
C TYR A 176 -12.49 -19.05 13.47
N LYS A 177 -12.63 -19.77 14.60
CA LYS A 177 -13.07 -21.17 14.61
C LYS A 177 -14.46 -21.37 14.00
N LEU A 178 -15.34 -20.38 14.15
CA LEU A 178 -16.69 -20.45 13.63
C LEU A 178 -16.77 -20.09 12.13
N MET A 179 -15.98 -19.09 11.70
CA MET A 179 -16.18 -18.42 10.40
C MET A 179 -15.06 -18.68 9.39
N GLY A 180 -13.91 -19.23 9.82
CA GLY A 180 -12.74 -19.48 8.95
C GLY A 180 -11.93 -18.23 8.61
N PHE A 181 -12.38 -17.04 9.02
CA PHE A 181 -11.67 -15.78 8.90
C PHE A 181 -12.14 -14.83 10.01
N THR A 182 -11.43 -13.72 10.18
CA THR A 182 -11.77 -12.69 11.16
C THR A 182 -11.49 -11.31 10.62
N VAL A 183 -12.40 -10.36 10.87
CA VAL A 183 -12.27 -8.96 10.48
C VAL A 183 -11.56 -8.20 11.62
N CYS A 184 -10.37 -7.67 11.34
CA CYS A 184 -9.69 -6.77 12.26
C CYS A 184 -10.39 -5.40 12.27
N GLY A 185 -10.95 -5.01 13.42
CA GLY A 185 -11.27 -3.61 13.66
C GLY A 185 -9.99 -2.88 14.04
N GLY A 186 -9.57 -1.89 13.24
CA GLY A 186 -8.51 -0.97 13.66
C GLY A 186 -8.89 -0.32 14.99
N MET A 187 -8.01 -0.40 15.99
CA MET A 187 -8.18 0.26 17.28
C MET A 187 -7.02 1.25 17.49
N SER A 188 -7.36 2.46 17.92
CA SER A 188 -6.45 3.57 18.24
C SER A 188 -6.19 3.64 19.74
N TRP A 189 -4.94 3.61 20.22
CA TRP A 189 -4.66 3.95 21.63
C TRP A 189 -3.33 4.69 21.83
N LEU A 190 -3.44 6.00 22.09
CA LEU A 190 -2.73 6.64 23.18
C LEU A 190 -3.73 6.80 24.33
N ARG A 191 -3.33 6.38 25.53
CA ARG A 191 -3.79 6.93 26.80
C ARG A 191 -2.59 7.59 27.45
#